data_AF-A0A3R5VX46-F1
#
_entry.id   AF-A0A3R5VX46-F1
#
_cell.length_a   1.000
_cell.length_b   1.000
_cell.length_c   1.000
_cell.angle_alpha   90.00
_cell.angle_beta   90.00
_cell.angle_gamma   90.00
#
_symmetry.space_group_name_H-M   'P 1'
#
loop_
_entity.id
_entity.type
_entity.pdbx_description
1 polymer ?
#
loop_
_entity_poly.entity_id
_entity_poly.type
_entity_poly.pdbx_seq_one_letter_code
_entity_poly.pdbx_strand_id
1 'polypeptide(L)'
;GYQSATEKGNSKTSYGKSSGKIGDFTELEGSTVDEILDRIPDEAVLRELYPVQGGATEGFEFKWVQNGQTYRVRVHNVDPSAPVGSNAYNGWVVRAQRGRRYFDPTINDFREVKYFNPNGPDYDEVIINDTHIPILDPYQN
;
A
#
# COMPACT_ATOMS: atom_id res chain seq x y z
N GLY A 1 43.31 22.11 17.08
CA GLY A 1 42.61 23.12 16.28
C GLY A 1 41.89 22.42 15.15
N TYR A 2 40.57 22.62 15.12
CA TYR A 2 39.62 22.51 14.00
C TYR A 2 39.89 21.50 12.88
N GLN A 3 38.98 20.52 12.80
CA GLN A 3 38.64 19.84 11.56
C GLN A 3 37.97 20.83 10.59
N SER A 4 38.23 20.64 9.30
CA SER A 4 37.51 21.22 8.16
C SER A 4 37.80 20.34 6.93
N ALA A 5 36.92 20.11 5.97
CA ALA A 5 35.47 20.22 5.91
C ALA A 5 35.05 19.49 4.60
N THR A 6 34.02 18.65 4.71
CA THR A 6 32.91 18.50 3.75
C THR A 6 33.20 18.20 2.27
N GLU A 7 33.05 16.92 1.91
CA GLU A 7 32.51 16.54 0.59
C GLU A 7 30.97 16.60 0.65
N LYS A 8 30.38 17.26 -0.35
CA LYS A 8 28.94 17.47 -0.51
C LYS A 8 28.24 16.13 -0.76
N GLY A 9 27.59 15.61 0.28
CA GLY A 9 26.63 14.51 0.16
C GLY A 9 25.43 14.95 -0.67
N ASN A 10 25.34 14.43 -1.89
CA ASN A 10 24.12 14.45 -2.68
C ASN A 10 23.12 13.52 -1.97
N SER A 11 22.16 14.11 -1.24
CA SER A 11 21.13 13.36 -0.51
C SER A 11 20.19 12.69 -1.50
N LYS A 12 20.58 11.51 -1.99
CA LYS A 12 19.62 10.51 -2.44
C LYS A 12 18.91 10.02 -1.18
N THR A 13 17.65 10.40 -1.02
CA THR A 13 16.72 9.75 -0.09
C THR A 13 16.66 8.27 -0.47
N SER A 14 17.50 7.45 0.15
CA SER A 14 17.39 6.00 0.09
C SER A 14 16.23 5.60 0.99
N TYR A 15 15.06 5.42 0.40
CA TYR A 15 13.97 4.73 1.06
C TYR A 15 14.40 3.27 1.20
N GLY A 16 14.77 2.86 2.42
CA GLY A 16 14.99 1.46 2.76
C GLY A 16 16.30 0.85 2.27
N LYS A 17 16.85 -0.04 3.07
CA LYS A 17 17.89 -1.00 2.70
C LYS A 17 17.11 -2.18 2.11
N SER A 18 17.45 -2.73 0.93
CA SER A 18 16.66 -3.82 0.32
C SER A 18 16.34 -4.92 1.36
N SER A 19 15.11 -4.90 1.88
CA SER A 19 14.72 -5.83 2.92
C SER A 19 14.48 -7.18 2.24
N GLY A 20 14.74 -8.29 2.92
CA GLY A 20 14.37 -9.61 2.41
C GLY A 20 12.85 -9.80 2.21
N LYS A 21 12.04 -8.77 2.50
CA LYS A 21 10.57 -8.76 2.45
C LYS A 21 10.00 -8.07 1.21
N ILE A 22 10.83 -7.64 0.25
CA ILE A 22 10.32 -7.00 -0.99
C ILE A 22 9.32 -7.93 -1.70
N GLY A 23 8.09 -7.45 -1.89
CA GLY A 23 7.01 -8.19 -2.53
C GLY A 23 6.35 -9.29 -1.67
N ASP A 24 6.80 -9.46 -0.42
CA ASP A 24 6.08 -10.20 0.61
C ASP A 24 5.02 -9.28 1.21
N PHE A 25 3.75 -9.66 1.17
CA PHE A 25 2.65 -8.87 1.74
C PHE A 25 1.94 -9.59 2.89
N THR A 26 2.53 -10.67 3.38
CA THR A 26 2.06 -11.35 4.58
C THR A 26 2.23 -10.45 5.81
N GLU A 27 1.39 -10.63 6.82
CA GLU A 27 1.49 -9.93 8.11
C GLU A 27 1.47 -8.38 7.99
N LEU A 28 0.64 -7.84 7.09
CA LEU A 28 0.45 -6.39 6.96
C LEU A 28 -0.66 -5.83 7.85
N GLU A 29 -1.53 -6.67 8.41
CA GLU A 29 -2.60 -6.21 9.30
C GLU A 29 -2.00 -5.65 10.60
N GLY A 30 -2.37 -4.41 10.94
CA GLY A 30 -1.82 -3.71 12.10
C GLY A 30 -0.36 -3.27 11.95
N SER A 31 0.20 -3.31 10.74
CA SER A 31 1.56 -2.83 10.48
C SER A 31 1.65 -1.29 10.49
N THR A 32 2.88 -0.80 10.64
CA THR A 32 3.24 0.62 10.47
C THR A 32 3.52 0.93 9.00
N VAL A 33 3.52 2.22 8.64
CA VAL A 33 3.95 2.66 7.30
C VAL A 33 5.38 2.23 6.99
N ASP A 34 6.30 2.29 7.94
CA ASP A 34 7.70 1.89 7.73
C ASP A 34 7.82 0.39 7.38
N GLU A 35 7.07 -0.47 8.06
CA GLU A 35 7.04 -1.91 7.74
C GLU A 35 6.44 -2.22 6.37
N ILE A 36 5.53 -1.36 5.88
CA ILE A 36 4.98 -1.44 4.52
C ILE A 36 6.03 -0.98 3.51
N LEU A 37 6.74 0.11 3.78
CA LEU A 37 7.81 0.63 2.92
C LEU A 37 8.93 -0.40 2.76
N ASP A 38 9.23 -1.20 3.79
CA ASP A 38 10.17 -2.32 3.70
C ASP A 38 9.77 -3.39 2.67
N ARG A 39 8.49 -3.47 2.26
CA ARG A 39 8.01 -4.42 1.23
C ARG A 39 8.15 -3.88 -0.19
N ILE A 40 8.55 -2.62 -0.34
CA ILE A 40 8.59 -1.89 -1.60
C ILE A 40 10.05 -1.72 -2.02
N PRO A 41 10.42 -2.04 -3.27
CA PRO A 41 11.81 -1.87 -3.70
C PRO A 41 12.15 -0.39 -3.94
N ASP A 42 13.42 -0.04 -3.76
CA ASP A 42 13.94 1.33 -3.91
C ASP A 42 13.65 1.94 -5.30
N GLU A 43 13.59 1.11 -6.35
CA GLU A 43 13.27 1.56 -7.72
C GLU A 43 11.78 1.79 -7.98
N ALA A 44 10.91 1.56 -6.99
CA ALA A 44 9.49 1.80 -7.13
C ALA A 44 9.20 3.29 -7.36
N VAL A 45 8.27 3.55 -8.27
CA VAL A 45 7.86 4.92 -8.61
C VAL A 45 6.69 5.30 -7.70
N LEU A 46 6.86 6.37 -6.93
CA LEU A 46 5.77 7.04 -6.23
C LEU A 46 4.81 7.66 -7.25
N ARG A 47 3.51 7.42 -7.05
CA ARG A 47 2.42 7.96 -7.86
C ARG A 47 1.61 8.90 -7.01
N GLU A 48 1.37 10.10 -7.55
CA GLU A 48 0.44 11.04 -6.95
C GLU A 48 -0.97 10.44 -6.92
N LEU A 49 -1.57 10.45 -5.73
CA LEU A 49 -2.99 10.20 -5.57
C LEU A 49 -3.72 11.52 -5.79
N TYR A 50 -4.65 11.56 -6.73
CA TYR A 50 -5.56 12.68 -6.88
C TYR A 50 -6.75 12.48 -5.95
N PRO A 51 -6.94 13.34 -4.93
CA PRO A 51 -8.08 13.22 -4.02
C PRO A 51 -9.39 13.30 -4.81
N VAL A 52 -10.32 12.42 -4.49
CA VAL A 52 -11.69 12.48 -5.02
C VAL A 52 -12.56 13.11 -3.96
N GLN A 53 -13.46 14.01 -4.34
CA GLN A 53 -14.39 14.63 -3.40
C GLN A 53 -15.22 13.54 -2.68
N GLY A 54 -15.13 13.51 -1.35
CA GLY A 54 -15.80 12.51 -0.52
C GLY A 54 -15.05 11.18 -0.38
N GLY A 55 -13.89 11.02 -1.03
CA GLY A 55 -13.02 9.86 -0.89
C GLY A 55 -11.87 10.07 0.09
N ALA A 56 -10.91 9.14 0.10
CA ALA A 56 -9.66 9.31 0.84
C ALA A 56 -8.90 10.58 0.42
N THR A 57 -8.37 11.31 1.40
CA THR A 57 -7.73 12.61 1.23
C THR A 57 -6.22 12.57 1.36
N GLU A 58 -5.69 11.53 2.00
CA GLU A 58 -4.27 11.35 2.29
C GLU A 58 -3.82 9.94 1.95
N GLY A 59 -2.55 9.81 1.56
CA GLY A 59 -1.97 8.53 1.20
C GLY A 59 -0.91 8.62 0.12
N PHE A 60 -0.44 7.46 -0.32
CA PHE A 60 0.51 7.31 -1.41
C PHE A 60 0.28 6.00 -2.16
N GLU A 61 0.73 5.95 -3.41
CA GLU A 61 0.79 4.70 -4.18
C GLU A 61 2.19 4.51 -4.77
N PHE A 62 2.83 3.39 -4.49
CA PHE A 62 4.04 2.97 -5.20
C PHE A 62 3.70 1.98 -6.30
N LYS A 63 4.49 2.00 -7.38
CA LYS A 63 4.37 1.09 -8.51
C LYS A 63 5.75 0.62 -8.98
N TRP A 64 5.91 -0.68 -9.20
CA TRP A 64 7.11 -1.26 -9.83
C TRP A 64 6.76 -2.45 -10.71
N VAL A 65 7.76 -2.99 -11.40
CA VAL A 65 7.65 -4.25 -12.15
C VAL A 65 8.64 -5.24 -11.56
N GLN A 66 8.18 -6.44 -11.26
CA GLN A 66 9.00 -7.53 -10.74
C GLN A 66 8.55 -8.83 -11.41
N ASN A 67 9.50 -9.61 -11.93
CA ASN A 67 9.23 -10.88 -12.61
C ASN A 67 8.16 -10.78 -13.72
N GLY A 68 8.17 -9.68 -14.49
CA GLY A 68 7.20 -9.43 -15.57
C GLY A 68 5.80 -9.03 -15.10
N GLN A 69 5.57 -8.87 -13.80
CA GLN A 69 4.29 -8.43 -13.25
C GLN A 69 4.39 -7.01 -12.69
N THR A 70 3.35 -6.21 -12.94
CA THR A 70 3.23 -4.89 -12.28
C THR A 70 2.73 -5.09 -10.86
N TYR A 71 3.44 -4.51 -9.91
CA TYR A 71 3.04 -4.42 -8.52
C TYR A 71 2.60 -2.99 -8.21
N ARG A 72 1.62 -2.86 -7.31
CA ARG A 72 1.24 -1.57 -6.71
C ARG A 72 0.97 -1.76 -5.23
N VAL A 73 1.44 -0.84 -4.42
CA VAL A 73 1.07 -0.76 -3.00
C VAL A 73 0.48 0.62 -2.78
N ARG A 74 -0.78 0.67 -2.34
CA ARG A 74 -1.46 1.92 -2.00
C ARG A 74 -1.76 1.93 -0.52
N VAL A 75 -1.35 3.00 0.16
CA VAL A 75 -1.75 3.32 1.53
C VAL A 75 -2.62 4.56 1.47
N HIS A 76 -3.72 4.58 2.20
CA HIS A 76 -4.55 5.78 2.34
C HIS A 76 -5.26 5.84 3.68
N ASN A 77 -5.66 7.05 4.07
CA ASN A 77 -6.49 7.29 5.24
C ASN A 77 -7.95 6.84 4.99
N VAL A 78 -8.82 7.12 5.96
CA VAL A 78 -10.25 6.86 5.86
C VAL A 78 -10.81 7.35 4.52
N ASP A 79 -11.58 6.49 3.86
CA ASP A 79 -12.38 6.81 2.68
C ASP A 79 -13.87 6.88 3.08
N PRO A 80 -14.44 8.09 3.26
CA PRO A 80 -15.84 8.25 3.64
C PRO A 80 -16.85 7.77 2.58
N SER A 81 -16.40 7.54 1.34
CA SER A 81 -17.22 7.00 0.26
C SER A 81 -17.28 5.46 0.26
N ALA A 82 -16.41 4.80 1.03
CA ALA A 82 -16.44 3.35 1.19
C ALA A 82 -17.71 2.89 1.94
N PRO A 83 -18.17 1.64 1.76
CA PRO A 83 -19.31 1.12 2.50
C PRO A 83 -19.14 1.28 4.01
N VAL A 84 -20.19 1.75 4.70
CA VAL A 84 -20.17 1.96 6.15
C VAL A 84 -19.82 0.64 6.85
N GLY A 85 -18.82 0.70 7.72
CA GLY A 85 -18.31 -0.46 8.46
C GLY A 85 -17.20 -1.26 7.74
N SER A 86 -16.88 -0.93 6.48
CA SER A 86 -15.70 -1.48 5.80
C SER A 86 -14.39 -0.99 6.43
N ASN A 87 -13.31 -1.72 6.20
CA ASN A 87 -11.98 -1.39 6.70
C ASN A 87 -11.54 0.01 6.25
N ALA A 88 -11.75 0.33 4.96
CA ALA A 88 -11.43 1.64 4.40
C ALA A 88 -12.30 2.78 4.98
N TYR A 89 -13.50 2.48 5.45
CA TYR A 89 -14.35 3.46 6.15
C TYR A 89 -13.90 3.71 7.60
N ASN A 90 -13.29 2.70 8.24
CA ASN A 90 -12.98 2.72 9.66
C ASN A 90 -11.58 3.24 10.01
N GLY A 91 -10.64 3.25 9.07
CA GLY A 91 -9.27 3.68 9.38
C GLY A 91 -8.33 3.70 8.18
N TRP A 92 -7.04 3.77 8.50
CA TRP A 92 -5.97 3.65 7.52
C TRP A 92 -5.88 2.22 6.99
N VAL A 93 -5.69 2.11 5.67
CA VAL A 93 -5.57 0.81 5.02
C VAL A 93 -4.42 0.78 4.03
N VAL A 94 -3.87 -0.42 3.83
CA VAL A 94 -2.99 -0.75 2.72
C VAL A 94 -3.65 -1.76 1.78
N ARG A 95 -3.36 -1.61 0.49
CA ARG A 95 -3.69 -2.60 -0.53
C ARG A 95 -2.48 -2.94 -1.37
N ALA A 96 -2.19 -4.22 -1.52
CA ALA A 96 -1.15 -4.71 -2.42
C ALA A 96 -1.77 -5.38 -3.66
N GLN A 97 -1.36 -4.94 -4.84
CA GLN A 97 -1.81 -5.44 -6.13
C GLN A 97 -0.65 -6.10 -6.86
N ARG A 98 -0.91 -7.26 -7.47
CA ARG A 98 0.00 -7.96 -8.40
C ARG A 98 -0.73 -8.28 -9.69
N GLY A 99 -0.41 -7.56 -10.76
CA GLY A 99 -1.14 -7.63 -12.03
C GLY A 99 -2.63 -7.31 -11.84
N ARG A 100 -3.51 -8.27 -12.16
CA ARG A 100 -4.97 -8.16 -11.99
C ARG A 100 -5.47 -8.88 -10.73
N ARG A 101 -4.66 -8.92 -9.68
CA ARG A 101 -5.01 -9.56 -8.42
C ARG A 101 -4.62 -8.71 -7.22
N TYR A 102 -5.34 -8.85 -6.12
CA TYR A 102 -5.13 -8.11 -4.88
C TYR A 102 -4.84 -9.07 -3.74
N PHE A 103 -3.84 -8.77 -2.92
CA PHE A 103 -3.50 -9.61 -1.77
C PHE A 103 -4.63 -9.59 -0.75
N ASP A 104 -4.97 -10.76 -0.23
CA ASP A 104 -5.98 -11.00 0.80
C ASP A 104 -5.31 -11.76 1.96
N PRO A 105 -5.17 -11.13 3.14
CA PRO A 105 -4.51 -11.75 4.29
C PRO A 105 -5.30 -12.93 4.86
N THR A 106 -6.62 -13.02 4.63
CA THR A 106 -7.48 -14.10 5.16
C THR A 106 -7.17 -15.46 4.54
N ILE A 107 -6.63 -15.46 3.31
CA ILE A 107 -6.19 -16.67 2.59
C ILE A 107 -4.69 -16.69 2.33
N ASN A 108 -3.97 -15.64 2.74
CA ASN A 108 -2.55 -15.44 2.51
C ASN A 108 -2.15 -15.57 1.03
N ASP A 109 -3.00 -15.10 0.12
CA ASP A 109 -2.78 -15.16 -1.34
C ASP A 109 -3.56 -14.05 -2.06
N PHE A 110 -3.47 -14.01 -3.38
CA PHE A 110 -4.01 -12.97 -4.25
C PHE A 110 -5.37 -13.36 -4.85
N ARG A 111 -6.39 -12.54 -4.58
CA ARG A 111 -7.74 -12.63 -5.15
C ARG A 111 -7.80 -12.06 -6.56
N GLU A 112 -8.55 -12.70 -7.44
CA GLU A 112 -8.75 -12.25 -8.82
C GLU A 112 -9.60 -10.97 -8.92
N VAL A 113 -9.32 -10.10 -9.89
CA VAL A 113 -10.08 -8.86 -10.08
C VAL A 113 -11.57 -9.06 -10.41
N LYS A 114 -12.02 -10.27 -10.77
CA LYS A 114 -13.43 -10.53 -11.10
C LYS A 114 -14.38 -10.23 -9.94
N TYR A 115 -13.90 -10.36 -8.69
CA TYR A 115 -14.66 -10.04 -7.48
C TYR A 115 -14.90 -8.53 -7.28
N PHE A 116 -14.18 -7.67 -8.00
CA PHE A 116 -14.15 -6.21 -7.78
C PHE A 116 -15.06 -5.42 -8.71
N ASN A 117 -15.71 -6.07 -9.68
CA ASN A 117 -16.60 -5.39 -10.63
C ASN A 117 -18.04 -5.41 -10.10
N PRO A 118 -18.64 -4.29 -9.67
CA PRO A 118 -20.01 -4.26 -9.12
C PRO A 118 -21.10 -4.72 -10.09
N ASN A 119 -20.81 -4.74 -11.40
CA ASN A 119 -21.73 -5.24 -12.42
C ASN A 119 -21.42 -6.69 -12.84
N GLY A 120 -20.44 -7.34 -12.22
CA GLY A 120 -20.00 -8.69 -12.54
C GLY A 120 -20.78 -9.77 -11.78
N PRO A 121 -20.90 -10.98 -12.34
CA PRO A 121 -21.61 -12.09 -11.67
C PRO A 121 -20.89 -12.60 -10.42
N ASP A 122 -19.57 -12.36 -10.33
CA ASP A 122 -18.73 -12.78 -9.21
C ASP A 122 -18.46 -11.65 -8.20
N TYR A 123 -19.17 -10.52 -8.29
CA TYR A 123 -18.96 -9.40 -7.36
C TYR A 123 -19.12 -9.85 -5.91
N ASP A 124 -18.14 -9.53 -5.06
CA ASP A 124 -18.14 -9.91 -3.65
C ASP A 124 -17.52 -8.81 -2.80
N GLU A 125 -18.36 -8.09 -2.07
CA GLU A 125 -17.95 -6.96 -1.22
C GLU A 125 -17.10 -7.39 -0.03
N VAL A 126 -17.25 -8.62 0.46
CA VAL A 126 -16.44 -9.16 1.56
C VAL A 126 -15.02 -9.36 1.07
N ILE A 127 -14.85 -10.02 -0.08
CA ILE A 127 -13.53 -10.20 -0.70
C ILE A 127 -12.88 -8.85 -0.99
N ILE A 128 -13.65 -7.86 -1.48
CA ILE A 128 -13.10 -6.51 -1.71
C ILE A 128 -12.59 -5.91 -0.40
N ASN A 129 -13.40 -5.97 0.66
CA ASN A 129 -13.06 -5.45 1.97
C ASN A 129 -11.83 -6.13 2.58
N ASP A 130 -11.71 -7.45 2.46
CA ASP A 130 -10.57 -8.23 2.98
C ASP A 130 -9.25 -7.79 2.34
N THR A 131 -9.27 -7.31 1.09
CA THR A 131 -8.06 -6.74 0.44
C THR A 131 -7.73 -5.30 0.84
N HIS A 132 -8.57 -4.65 1.65
CA HIS A 132 -8.26 -3.38 2.32
C HIS A 132 -7.78 -3.70 3.72
N ILE A 133 -6.46 -3.85 3.86
CA ILE A 133 -5.84 -4.38 5.07
C ILE A 133 -5.68 -3.23 6.08
N PRO A 134 -6.28 -3.30 7.27
CA PRO A 134 -6.12 -2.26 8.29
C PRO A 134 -4.67 -2.12 8.73
N ILE A 135 -4.21 -0.87 8.89
CA ILE A 135 -2.87 -0.53 9.38
C ILE A 135 -2.97 0.48 10.53
N LEU A 136 -1.88 0.71 11.24
CA LEU A 136 -1.84 1.73 12.28
C LEU A 136 -1.96 3.13 11.67
N ASP A 137 -2.65 4.03 12.38
CA ASP A 137 -2.69 5.44 12.02
C ASP A 137 -1.27 6.03 12.10
N PRO A 138 -0.69 6.54 11.00
CA PRO A 138 0.68 7.07 10.99
C PRO A 138 0.90 8.26 11.94
N TYR A 139 -0.18 8.86 12.45
CA TYR A 139 -0.14 10.02 13.33
C TYR A 139 -0.52 9.72 14.78
N GLN A 140 -0.93 8.50 15.10
CA GLN A 140 -1.22 8.09 16.47
C GLN A 140 -0.09 7.19 16.98
N ASN A 141 0.68 7.73 17.94
CA ASN A 141 1.68 7.00 18.72
C ASN A 141 1.07 6.49 20.03
#